data_AF-A0A7S3A9D8-F1
#
_entry.id   AF-A0A7S3A9D8-F1
#
_cell.length_a   1.000
_cell.length_b   1.000
_cell.length_c   1.000
_cell.angle_alpha   90.00
_cell.angle_beta   90.00
_cell.angle_gamma   90.00
#
_symmetry.space_group_name_H-M   'P 1'
#
loop_
_entity.id
_entity.type
_entity.pdbx_description
1 polymer ?
#
loop_
_entity_poly.entity_id
_entity_poly.type
_entity_poly.pdbx_seq_one_letter_code
_entity_poly.pdbx_strand_id
1 'polypeptide(L)'
;TEEQRNVINTFKCPCHLNRGLCRLKLGHYEDALWDFSEAVRIDPENVKGRYRRAVCHLEMVKLEMKKEGEGRFWDIEKQQHLVVEVHDDLVFAIRKNPNDPVMRETLRDMHEVEKSLRNSRI
;
A
#
# COMPACT_ATOMS: atom_id res chain seq x y z
N THR A 1 31.25 1.55 -8.80
CA THR A 1 31.02 0.27 -9.51
C THR A 1 29.61 -0.21 -9.22
N GLU A 2 29.06 -1.12 -10.05
CA GLU A 2 27.74 -1.73 -9.82
C GLU A 2 27.64 -2.43 -8.46
N GLU A 3 28.76 -2.98 -8.01
CA GLU A 3 28.95 -3.59 -6.70
C GLU A 3 28.72 -2.60 -5.53
N GLN A 4 29.27 -1.39 -5.62
CA GLN A 4 29.01 -0.33 -4.62
C GLN A 4 27.54 0.11 -4.62
N ARG A 5 26.89 0.16 -5.78
CA ARG A 5 25.46 0.49 -5.89
C ARG A 5 24.61 -0.58 -5.21
N ASN A 6 24.94 -1.85 -5.40
CA ASN A 6 24.24 -2.96 -4.76
C ASN A 6 24.39 -2.94 -3.23
N VAL A 7 25.61 -2.70 -2.72
CA VAL A 7 25.85 -2.53 -1.27
C VAL A 7 25.03 -1.37 -0.69
N ILE A 8 25.00 -0.22 -1.38
CA ILE A 8 24.19 0.92 -0.95
C ILE A 8 22.70 0.56 -0.93
N ASN A 9 22.22 -0.15 -1.95
CA ASN A 9 20.82 -0.57 -2.05
C ASN A 9 20.40 -1.53 -0.93
N THR A 10 21.30 -2.41 -0.47
CA THR A 10 21.08 -3.30 0.67
C THR A 10 20.70 -2.54 1.94
N PHE A 11 21.24 -1.34 2.16
CA PHE A 11 20.89 -0.51 3.31
C PHE A 11 19.74 0.45 3.03
N LYS A 12 19.63 0.98 1.81
CA LYS A 12 18.56 1.93 1.44
C LYS A 12 17.17 1.33 1.56
N CYS A 13 16.95 0.10 1.09
CA CYS A 13 15.61 -0.51 1.13
C CYS A 13 15.08 -0.63 2.58
N PRO A 14 15.81 -1.21 3.55
CA PRO A 14 15.40 -1.20 4.96
C PRO A 14 15.18 0.19 5.55
N CYS A 15 16.00 1.18 5.18
CA CYS A 15 15.83 2.56 5.63
C CYS A 15 14.50 3.16 5.17
N HIS A 16 14.16 3.01 3.88
CA HIS A 16 12.87 3.44 3.35
C HIS A 16 11.70 2.71 4.03
N LEU A 17 11.81 1.38 4.21
CA LEU A 17 10.78 0.59 4.90
C LEU A 17 10.52 1.06 6.33
N ASN A 18 11.57 1.39 7.08
CA ASN A 18 11.45 1.83 8.46
C ASN A 18 10.93 3.28 8.55
N ARG A 19 11.43 4.18 7.71
CA ARG A 19 10.95 5.57 7.66
C ARG A 19 9.48 5.64 7.23
N GLY A 20 9.11 4.89 6.19
CA GLY A 20 7.73 4.78 5.73
C GLY A 20 6.81 4.22 6.82
N LEU A 21 7.26 3.23 7.60
CA LEU A 21 6.48 2.69 8.72
C LEU A 21 6.21 3.75 9.81
N CYS A 22 7.21 4.57 10.15
CA CYS A 22 7.02 5.66 11.10
C CYS A 22 5.99 6.68 10.56
N ARG A 23 6.11 7.07 9.29
CA ARG A 23 5.18 7.99 8.62
C ARG A 23 3.76 7.44 8.56
N LEU A 24 3.60 6.16 8.23
CA LEU A 24 2.32 5.47 8.22
C LEU A 24 1.63 5.54 9.59
N LYS A 25 2.38 5.27 10.67
CA LYS A 25 1.86 5.35 12.04
C LYS A 25 1.50 6.77 12.48
N LEU A 26 2.12 7.79 11.88
CA LEU A 26 1.81 9.19 12.11
C LEU A 26 0.66 9.70 11.22
N GLY A 27 0.12 8.87 10.33
CA GLY A 27 -0.94 9.26 9.39
C GLY A 27 -0.45 10.09 8.19
N HIS A 28 0.87 10.16 7.97
CA HIS A 28 1.46 10.84 6.81
C HIS A 28 1.50 9.87 5.62
N TYR A 29 0.34 9.59 5.04
CA TYR A 29 0.17 8.49 4.08
C TYR A 29 0.91 8.72 2.75
N GLU A 30 0.90 9.92 2.20
CA GLU A 30 1.57 10.23 0.93
C GLU A 30 3.09 10.05 1.05
N ASP A 31 3.67 10.54 2.15
CA ASP A 31 5.10 10.41 2.44
C ASP A 31 5.49 8.94 2.71
N ALA A 32 4.63 8.19 3.38
CA ALA A 32 4.83 6.76 3.63
C ALA A 32 4.77 5.96 2.34
N LEU A 33 3.80 6.27 1.47
CA LEU A 33 3.65 5.65 0.16
C LEU A 33 4.88 5.87 -0.71
N TRP A 34 5.43 7.09 -0.72
CA TRP A 34 6.67 7.38 -1.44
C TRP A 34 7.82 6.49 -0.95
N ASP A 35 7.98 6.37 0.37
CA ASP A 35 9.02 5.52 0.97
C ASP A 35 8.84 4.05 0.61
N PHE A 36 7.62 3.51 0.70
CA PHE A 36 7.37 2.12 0.34
C PHE A 36 7.57 1.88 -1.16
N SER A 37 7.21 2.84 -2.01
CA SER A 37 7.43 2.77 -3.45
C SER A 37 8.91 2.74 -3.79
N GLU A 38 9.73 3.56 -3.13
CA GLU A 38 11.18 3.50 -3.29
C GLU A 38 11.78 2.18 -2.79
N ALA A 39 11.28 1.64 -1.67
CA ALA A 39 11.71 0.33 -1.20
C ALA A 39 11.41 -0.79 -2.21
N VAL A 40 10.20 -0.79 -2.79
CA VAL A 40 9.80 -1.74 -3.83
C VAL A 40 10.56 -1.51 -5.14
N ARG A 41 10.92 -0.26 -5.47
CA ARG A 41 11.76 0.03 -6.64
C ARG A 41 13.19 -0.51 -6.49
N ILE A 42 13.74 -0.45 -5.28
CA ILE A 42 15.07 -0.97 -4.97
C ILE A 42 15.06 -2.50 -4.92
N ASP A 43 14.04 -3.08 -4.30
CA ASP A 43 13.84 -4.53 -4.18
C ASP A 43 12.39 -4.90 -4.56
N PRO A 44 12.13 -5.20 -5.85
CA PRO A 44 10.79 -5.53 -6.34
C PRO A 44 10.18 -6.80 -5.74
N GLU A 45 11.02 -7.68 -5.18
CA GLU A 45 10.61 -8.92 -4.53
C GLU A 45 10.38 -8.74 -3.02
N ASN A 46 10.53 -7.51 -2.49
CA ASN A 46 10.36 -7.24 -1.07
C ASN A 46 8.90 -7.37 -0.63
N VAL A 47 8.58 -8.51 0.00
CA VAL A 47 7.23 -8.81 0.50
C VAL A 47 6.75 -7.76 1.50
N LYS A 48 7.63 -7.29 2.39
CA LYS A 48 7.27 -6.28 3.41
C LYS A 48 7.00 -4.92 2.78
N GLY A 49 7.76 -4.52 1.76
CA GLY A 49 7.56 -3.28 1.03
C GLY A 49 6.21 -3.23 0.33
N ARG A 50 5.88 -4.28 -0.45
CA ARG A 50 4.59 -4.39 -1.14
C ARG A 50 3.42 -4.45 -0.16
N TYR A 51 3.53 -5.27 0.89
CA TYR A 51 2.48 -5.34 1.90
C TYR A 51 2.24 -3.97 2.58
N ARG A 52 3.30 -3.28 2.99
CA ARG A 52 3.17 -1.94 3.62
C ARG A 52 2.63 -0.89 2.66
N ARG A 53 3.00 -0.97 1.38
CA ARG A 53 2.44 -0.11 0.32
C ARG A 53 0.95 -0.33 0.15
N ALA A 54 0.52 -1.58 0.08
CA ALA A 54 -0.90 -1.96 0.01
C ALA A 54 -1.70 -1.44 1.22
N VAL A 55 -1.18 -1.62 2.44
CA VAL A 55 -1.80 -1.07 3.65
C VAL A 55 -1.90 0.45 3.58
N CYS A 56 -0.85 1.14 3.12
CA CYS A 56 -0.85 2.59 3.00
C CYS A 56 -1.94 3.08 2.03
N HIS A 57 -2.04 2.48 0.84
CA HIS A 57 -3.08 2.80 -0.12
C HIS A 57 -4.48 2.51 0.43
N LEU A 58 -4.70 1.41 1.14
CA LEU A 58 -5.99 1.11 1.76
C LEU A 58 -6.40 2.17 2.78
N GLU A 59 -5.49 2.64 3.61
CA GLU A 59 -5.79 3.71 4.56
C GLU A 59 -6.11 5.03 3.86
N MET A 60 -5.40 5.36 2.76
CA MET A 60 -5.74 6.52 1.93
C MET A 60 -7.14 6.39 1.32
N VAL A 61 -7.49 5.23 0.76
CA VAL A 61 -8.82 4.98 0.19
C VAL A 61 -9.90 5.09 1.26
N LYS A 62 -9.70 4.49 2.44
CA LYS A 62 -10.64 4.63 3.57
C LYS A 62 -10.81 6.08 4.01
N LEU A 63 -9.75 6.88 4.00
CA LEU A 63 -9.82 8.31 4.33
C LEU A 63 -10.63 9.09 3.28
N GLU A 64 -10.43 8.79 2.00
CA GLU A 64 -11.21 9.40 0.92
C GLU A 64 -12.68 8.99 0.99
N MET A 65 -12.99 7.71 1.26
CA MET A 65 -14.37 7.25 1.44
C MET A 65 -15.09 7.94 2.60
N LYS A 66 -14.39 8.31 3.68
CA LYS A 66 -15.01 9.07 4.79
C LYS A 66 -15.55 10.43 4.33
N LYS A 67 -14.99 11.03 3.27
CA LYS A 67 -15.48 12.29 2.71
C LYS A 67 -16.89 12.15 2.15
N GLU A 68 -17.25 10.97 1.62
CA GLU A 68 -18.59 10.67 1.13
C GLU A 68 -19.64 10.87 2.23
N GLY A 69 -19.43 10.31 3.42
CA GLY A 69 -20.33 10.46 4.57
C GLY A 69 -20.43 11.89 5.10
N GLU A 70 -19.45 12.74 4.78
CA GLU A 70 -19.44 14.16 5.13
C GLU A 70 -20.03 15.05 4.02
N GLY A 71 -20.47 14.46 2.89
CA GLY A 71 -20.94 15.19 1.72
C GLY A 71 -19.84 15.97 0.99
N ARG A 72 -18.56 15.63 1.23
CA ARG A 72 -17.42 16.24 0.55
C ARG A 72 -17.10 15.49 -0.74
N PHE A 73 -16.68 16.23 -1.74
CA PHE A 73 -16.21 15.65 -3.00
C PHE A 73 -14.97 14.78 -2.79
N TRP A 74 -14.95 13.63 -3.46
CA TRP A 74 -13.80 12.74 -3.52
C TRP A 74 -13.75 12.06 -4.90
N ASP A 75 -12.54 11.68 -5.30
CA ASP A 75 -12.28 11.14 -6.64
C ASP A 75 -12.44 9.61 -6.63
N ILE A 76 -13.58 9.11 -7.12
CA ILE A 76 -13.87 7.67 -7.15
C ILE A 76 -12.93 6.92 -8.10
N GLU A 77 -12.63 7.51 -9.26
CA GLU A 77 -11.82 6.87 -10.30
C GLU A 77 -10.38 6.67 -9.83
N LYS A 78 -9.79 7.69 -9.19
CA LYS A 78 -8.48 7.58 -8.55
C LYS A 78 -8.46 6.47 -7.50
N GLN A 79 -9.50 6.40 -6.66
CA GLN A 79 -9.58 5.42 -5.59
C GLN A 79 -9.74 4.00 -6.13
N GLN A 80 -10.46 3.81 -7.23
CA GLN A 80 -10.56 2.52 -7.91
C GLN A 80 -9.19 2.06 -8.45
N HIS A 81 -8.42 2.96 -9.06
CA HIS A 81 -7.07 2.63 -9.52
C HIS A 81 -6.16 2.18 -8.37
N LEU A 82 -6.21 2.89 -7.23
CA LEU A 82 -5.42 2.53 -6.05
C LEU A 82 -5.80 1.15 -5.51
N VAL A 83 -7.08 0.78 -5.49
CA VAL A 83 -7.52 -0.54 -5.02
C VAL A 83 -7.00 -1.68 -5.91
N VAL A 84 -6.88 -1.46 -7.23
CA VAL A 84 -6.27 -2.44 -8.14
C VAL A 84 -4.80 -2.65 -7.80
N GLU A 85 -4.04 -1.58 -7.56
CA GLU A 85 -2.62 -1.69 -7.14
C GLU A 85 -2.47 -2.42 -5.79
N VAL A 86 -3.37 -2.14 -4.84
CA VAL A 86 -3.43 -2.84 -3.54
C VAL A 86 -3.63 -4.33 -3.75
N HIS A 87 -4.58 -4.73 -4.61
CA HIS A 87 -4.86 -6.14 -4.88
C HIS A 87 -3.61 -6.84 -5.41
N ASP A 88 -2.92 -6.25 -6.39
CA ASP A 88 -1.73 -6.84 -7.00
C ASP A 88 -0.59 -7.03 -5.98
N ASP A 89 -0.37 -6.05 -5.12
CA ASP A 89 0.64 -6.13 -4.06
C ASP A 89 0.30 -7.16 -3.00
N LEU A 90 -0.97 -7.25 -2.58
CA LEU A 90 -1.43 -8.23 -1.60
C LEU A 90 -1.37 -9.65 -2.16
N VAL A 91 -1.81 -9.87 -3.41
CA VAL A 91 -1.71 -11.17 -4.06
C VAL A 91 -0.27 -11.61 -4.18
N PHE A 92 0.64 -10.70 -4.57
CA PHE A 92 2.06 -11.01 -4.59
C PHE A 92 2.58 -11.42 -3.20
N ALA A 93 2.25 -10.63 -2.17
CA ALA A 93 2.71 -10.87 -0.81
C ALA A 93 2.17 -12.20 -0.24
N ILE A 94 0.88 -12.48 -0.45
CA ILE A 94 0.22 -13.74 -0.05
C ILE A 94 0.81 -14.92 -0.81
N ARG A 95 1.11 -14.79 -2.10
CA ARG A 95 1.74 -15.88 -2.86
C ARG A 95 3.08 -16.29 -2.26
N LYS A 96 3.87 -15.32 -1.75
CA LYS A 96 5.15 -15.59 -1.09
C LYS A 96 4.97 -16.11 0.33
N ASN A 97 3.97 -15.59 1.06
CA ASN A 97 3.65 -15.96 2.45
C ASN A 97 2.18 -16.38 2.59
N PRO A 98 1.79 -17.57 2.09
CA PRO A 98 0.39 -17.96 1.97
C PRO A 98 -0.31 -18.16 3.31
N ASN A 99 0.45 -18.44 4.38
CA ASN A 99 -0.10 -18.73 5.70
C ASN A 99 -0.15 -17.50 6.62
N ASP A 100 0.19 -16.30 6.12
CA ASP A 100 0.10 -15.08 6.92
C ASP A 100 -1.38 -14.67 7.10
N PRO A 101 -1.95 -14.76 8.32
CA PRO A 101 -3.36 -14.47 8.54
C PRO A 101 -3.67 -12.97 8.34
N VAL A 102 -2.70 -12.09 8.63
CA VAL A 102 -2.88 -10.64 8.56
C VAL A 102 -3.00 -10.21 7.10
N MET A 103 -2.18 -10.79 6.20
CA MET A 103 -2.27 -10.50 4.77
C MET A 103 -3.61 -10.94 4.17
N ARG A 104 -4.11 -12.11 4.59
CA ARG A 104 -5.42 -12.62 4.15
C ARG A 104 -6.57 -11.76 4.66
N GLU A 105 -6.48 -11.31 5.91
CA GLU A 105 -7.44 -10.36 6.47
C GLU A 105 -7.44 -9.04 5.71
N THR A 106 -6.26 -8.48 5.44
CA THR A 106 -6.11 -7.24 4.67
C THR A 106 -6.70 -7.38 3.25
N LEU A 107 -6.56 -8.56 2.62
CA LEU A 107 -7.19 -8.83 1.32
C LEU A 107 -8.72 -8.84 1.39
N ARG A 108 -9.29 -9.38 2.48
CA ARG A 108 -10.75 -9.33 2.69
C ARG A 108 -11.23 -7.88 2.89
N ASP A 109 -10.53 -7.11 3.72
CA ASP A 109 -10.85 -5.69 3.94
C ASP A 109 -10.82 -4.90 2.62
N MET A 110 -9.85 -5.18 1.77
CA MET A 110 -9.74 -4.58 0.44
C MET A 110 -10.95 -4.92 -0.45
N HIS A 111 -11.42 -6.18 -0.47
CA HIS A 111 -12.60 -6.55 -1.25
C HIS A 111 -13.88 -5.85 -0.75
N GLU A 112 -14.02 -5.64 0.55
CA GLU A 112 -15.14 -4.87 1.10
C GLU A 112 -15.07 -3.41 0.66
N VAL A 113 -13.89 -2.79 0.73
CA VAL A 113 -13.64 -1.45 0.19
C VAL A 113 -14.01 -1.38 -1.30
N GLU A 114 -13.55 -2.32 -2.11
CA GLU A 114 -13.82 -2.38 -3.55
C GLU A 114 -15.32 -2.51 -3.84
N LYS A 115 -16.04 -3.31 -3.04
CA LYS A 115 -17.50 -3.45 -3.14
C LYS A 115 -18.20 -2.14 -2.80
N SER A 116 -17.77 -1.44 -1.76
CA SER A 116 -18.31 -0.13 -1.40
C SER A 116 -18.06 0.91 -2.50
N LEU A 117 -16.85 0.98 -3.06
CA LEU A 117 -16.52 1.89 -4.18
C LEU A 117 -17.43 1.66 -5.40
N ARG A 118 -17.74 0.38 -5.70
CA ARG A 118 -18.69 0.04 -6.78
C ARG A 118 -20.11 0.52 -6.51
N ASN A 119 -20.55 0.46 -5.25
CA ASN A 119 -21.90 0.88 -4.86
C ASN A 119 -22.06 2.41 -4.86
N SER A 120 -21.01 3.15 -4.51
CA SER A 120 -21.00 4.63 -4.53
C SER A 120 -20.99 5.23 -5.95
N ARG A 121 -20.93 4.39 -6.99
CA ARG A 121 -20.96 4.82 -8.41
C ARG A 121 -22.39 5.00 -8.95
N ILE A 122 -23.42 4.76 -8.13
CA ILE A 122 -24.85 4.84 -8.46
C ILE A 122 -25.44 6.11 -7.86
#